data_AF-A0A514WXB3-F1
#
_entry.id   AF-A0A514WXB3-F1
#
_cell.length_a   1.000
_cell.length_b   1.000
_cell.length_c   1.000
_cell.angle_alpha   90.00
_cell.angle_beta   90.00
_cell.angle_gamma   90.00
#
_symmetry.space_group_name_H-M   'P 1'
#
loop_
_entity.id
_entity.type
_entity.pdbx_description
1 polymer ?
#
loop_
_entity_poly.entity_id
_entity_poly.type
_entity_poly.pdbx_seq_one_letter_code
_entity_poly.pdbx_strand_id
1 'polypeptide(L)'
;MSLKISTDLIDNTLVLTLQGSLNEYSSELNQVAVHPSYDLSLDLRYLTAINSIGIRNFQNWISKVESPRIIFLRCPRNFVHQLNLVHGFIPERSEIRSFYVTFYSEATGAEVEKLFVRGIDYDIEHGQMVLKPGALAKDAYGNPMELDDIKGQYFKFLEVYKK
;
A
#
# COMPACT_ATOMS: atom_id res chain seq x y z
N MET A 1 15.55 13.80 1.15
CA MET A 1 16.29 12.53 0.92
C MET A 1 15.85 11.98 -0.41
N SER A 2 16.77 11.44 -1.20
CA SER A 2 16.46 10.78 -2.48
C SER A 2 15.74 9.45 -2.23
N LEU A 3 14.91 9.05 -3.20
CA LEU A 3 14.30 7.74 -3.24
C LEU A 3 15.40 6.71 -3.47
N LYS A 4 15.49 5.68 -2.62
CA LYS A 4 16.35 4.52 -2.86
C LYS A 4 15.49 3.40 -3.43
N ILE A 5 16.01 2.78 -4.48
CA ILE A 5 15.33 1.71 -5.21
C ILE A 5 16.23 0.47 -5.15
N SER A 6 15.69 -0.66 -4.72
CA SER A 6 16.33 -1.96 -4.86
C SER A 6 15.43 -2.94 -5.60
N THR A 7 16.05 -3.83 -6.36
CA THR A 7 15.36 -4.80 -7.22
C THR A 7 15.88 -6.19 -6.96
N ASP A 8 14.97 -7.15 -6.80
CA ASP A 8 15.27 -8.57 -6.72
C ASP A 8 14.37 -9.33 -7.70
N LEU A 9 14.89 -10.34 -8.39
CA LEU A 9 14.10 -11.19 -9.28
C LEU A 9 13.93 -12.57 -8.65
N ILE A 10 12.68 -12.96 -8.38
CA ILE A 10 12.33 -14.23 -7.73
C ILE A 10 11.21 -14.86 -8.56
N ASP A 11 11.43 -16.04 -9.14
CA ASP A 11 10.42 -16.82 -9.86
C ASP A 11 9.55 -15.98 -10.83
N ASN A 12 10.19 -15.29 -11.79
CA ASN A 12 9.53 -14.37 -12.74
C ASN A 12 8.74 -13.21 -12.09
N THR A 13 9.04 -12.87 -10.84
CA THR A 13 8.52 -11.69 -10.17
C THR A 13 9.65 -10.72 -9.88
N LEU A 14 9.57 -9.51 -10.44
CA LEU A 14 10.44 -8.41 -10.05
C LEU A 14 9.89 -7.81 -8.75
N VAL A 15 10.67 -7.91 -7.68
CA VAL A 15 10.39 -7.26 -6.39
C VAL A 15 11.14 -5.94 -6.35
N LEU A 16 10.38 -4.84 -6.33
CA LEU A 16 10.89 -3.48 -6.25
C LEU A 16 10.66 -2.95 -4.84
N THR A 17 11.72 -2.69 -4.08
CA THR A 17 11.60 -2.05 -2.76
C THR A 17 11.88 -0.56 -2.88
N LEU A 18 10.94 0.27 -2.39
CA LEU A 18 11.06 1.71 -2.37
C LEU A 18 11.32 2.21 -0.95
N GLN A 19 12.43 2.93 -0.77
CA GLN A 19 12.83 3.49 0.52
C GLN A 19 13.03 5.00 0.44
N GLY A 20 12.49 5.72 1.41
CA GLY A 20 12.60 7.18 1.50
C GLY A 20 11.33 7.87 1.06
N SER A 21 11.41 8.83 0.13
CA SER A 21 10.28 9.69 -0.21
C SER A 21 9.99 9.73 -1.70
N LEU A 22 8.69 9.66 -2.05
CA LEU A 22 8.24 10.04 -3.37
C LEU A 22 8.13 11.57 -3.43
N ASN A 23 9.09 12.20 -4.09
CA ASN A 23 9.21 13.64 -4.28
C ASN A 23 9.74 13.99 -5.69
N GLU A 24 10.35 15.17 -5.85
CA GLU A 24 10.92 15.69 -7.09
C GLU A 24 11.95 14.74 -7.72
N TYR A 25 12.67 13.98 -6.91
CA TYR A 25 13.71 13.05 -7.33
C TYR A 25 13.19 11.66 -7.70
N SER A 26 11.89 11.40 -7.58
CA SER A 26 11.29 10.09 -7.91
C SER A 26 11.34 9.77 -9.41
N SER A 27 11.78 10.71 -10.26
CA SER A 27 11.99 10.47 -11.69
C SER A 27 13.04 9.37 -11.95
N GLU A 28 13.85 9.01 -10.95
CA GLU A 28 14.74 7.84 -10.98
C GLU A 28 14.00 6.53 -11.27
N LEU A 29 12.71 6.42 -10.92
CA LEU A 29 11.87 5.26 -11.26
C LEU A 29 11.79 5.01 -12.77
N ASN A 30 11.93 6.03 -13.61
CA ASN A 30 11.90 5.88 -15.07
C ASN A 30 13.06 5.00 -15.61
N GLN A 31 14.09 4.75 -14.79
CA GLN A 31 15.19 3.86 -15.14
C GLN A 31 14.89 2.38 -14.83
N VAL A 32 13.83 2.11 -14.07
CA VAL A 32 13.40 0.76 -13.72
C VAL A 32 12.55 0.21 -14.86
N ALA A 33 13.12 -0.72 -15.62
CA ALA A 33 12.41 -1.48 -16.64
C ALA A 33 11.81 -2.77 -16.02
N VAL A 34 10.55 -3.03 -16.32
CA VAL A 34 9.85 -4.26 -15.92
C VAL A 34 9.62 -5.07 -17.18
N HIS A 35 10.08 -6.33 -17.19
CA HIS A 35 9.85 -7.20 -18.34
C HIS A 35 8.34 -7.54 -18.45
N PRO A 36 7.70 -7.44 -19.62
CA PRO A 36 6.24 -7.63 -19.76
C PRO A 36 5.70 -9.00 -19.34
N SER A 37 6.57 -10.02 -19.29
CA SER A 37 6.20 -11.37 -18.82
C SER A 37 6.42 -11.60 -17.33
N TYR A 38 6.94 -10.62 -16.59
CA TYR A 38 7.21 -10.73 -15.16
C TYR A 38 6.14 -10.02 -14.35
N ASP A 39 5.74 -10.64 -13.24
CA ASP A 39 4.92 -9.96 -12.23
C ASP A 39 5.77 -8.87 -11.54
N LEU A 40 5.12 -7.80 -11.12
CA LEU A 40 5.75 -6.72 -10.36
C LEU A 40 5.19 -6.72 -8.93
N SER A 41 6.06 -6.86 -7.95
CA SER A 41 5.73 -6.63 -6.54
C SER A 41 6.43 -5.38 -6.04
N LEU A 42 5.68 -4.37 -5.60
CA LEU A 42 6.21 -3.16 -4.99
C LEU A 42 6.12 -3.28 -3.47
N ASP A 43 7.27 -3.27 -2.80
CA ASP A 43 7.37 -3.26 -1.36
C ASP A 43 7.63 -1.84 -0.85
N LEU A 44 6.65 -1.30 -0.14
CA LEU A 44 6.63 0.10 0.29
C LEU A 44 6.94 0.27 1.78
N ARG A 45 7.43 -0.77 2.47
CA ARG A 45 7.63 -0.74 3.93
C ARG A 45 8.54 0.38 4.44
N TYR A 46 9.40 0.92 3.59
CA TYR A 46 10.34 1.98 3.94
C TYR A 46 10.01 3.32 3.26
N LEU A 47 8.83 3.44 2.65
CA LEU A 47 8.35 4.70 2.08
C LEU A 47 7.79 5.58 3.21
N THR A 48 8.45 6.70 3.48
CA THR A 48 8.17 7.56 4.64
C THR A 48 7.42 8.83 4.30
N ALA A 49 7.48 9.31 3.05
CA ALA A 49 6.78 10.52 2.64
C ALA A 49 6.41 10.52 1.16
N ILE A 50 5.36 11.25 0.80
CA ILE A 50 4.87 11.43 -0.56
C ILE A 50 4.40 12.87 -0.69
N ASN A 51 4.81 13.56 -1.77
CA ASN A 51 4.28 14.88 -2.13
C ASN A 51 3.65 14.88 -3.53
N SER A 52 3.08 16.01 -3.96
CA SER A 52 2.38 16.13 -5.24
C SER A 52 3.26 15.87 -6.47
N ILE A 53 4.54 16.25 -6.43
CA ILE A 53 5.47 15.99 -7.53
C ILE A 53 5.83 14.50 -7.56
N GLY A 54 6.06 13.90 -6.40
CA GLY A 54 6.28 12.47 -6.22
C GLY A 54 5.13 11.63 -6.77
N ILE A 55 3.88 12.02 -6.48
CA ILE A 55 2.68 11.37 -7.01
C ILE A 55 2.70 11.35 -8.53
N ARG A 56 2.93 12.50 -9.18
CA ARG A 56 2.96 12.59 -10.64
C ARG A 56 4.08 11.76 -11.24
N ASN A 57 5.28 11.83 -10.67
CA ASN A 57 6.42 11.06 -11.14
C ASN A 57 6.16 9.55 -11.02
N PHE A 58 5.63 9.10 -9.88
CA PHE A 58 5.27 7.72 -9.65
C PHE A 58 4.17 7.25 -10.60
N GLN A 59 3.09 8.02 -10.73
CA GLN A 59 1.96 7.73 -11.61
C GLN A 59 2.40 7.61 -13.08
N ASN A 60 3.23 8.54 -13.56
CA ASN A 60 3.77 8.54 -14.92
C ASN A 60 4.64 7.30 -15.22
N TRP A 61 5.31 6.76 -14.21
CA TRP A 61 6.11 5.55 -14.35
C TRP A 61 5.22 4.30 -14.30
N ILE A 62 4.42 4.13 -13.23
CA ILE A 62 3.63 2.91 -13.03
C ILE A 62 2.55 2.73 -14.12
N SER A 63 2.04 3.81 -14.71
CA SER A 63 1.08 3.73 -15.82
C SER A 63 1.67 3.13 -17.10
N LYS A 64 3.00 3.15 -17.25
CA LYS A 64 3.72 2.59 -18.40
C LYS A 64 4.22 1.17 -18.16
N VAL A 65 4.08 0.66 -16.93
CA VAL A 65 4.52 -0.69 -16.58
C VAL A 65 3.57 -1.70 -17.19
N GLU A 66 4.10 -2.46 -18.14
CA GLU A 66 3.49 -3.69 -18.66
C GLU A 66 3.99 -4.85 -17.82
N SER A 67 3.05 -5.57 -17.19
CA SER A 67 3.33 -6.70 -16.30
C SER A 67 2.02 -7.47 -16.13
N PRO A 68 1.98 -8.81 -16.03
CA PRO A 68 0.72 -9.54 -15.89
C PRO A 68 0.00 -9.17 -14.58
N ARG A 69 0.74 -9.07 -13.47
CA ARG A 69 0.23 -8.64 -12.16
C ARG A 69 1.09 -7.54 -11.54
N ILE A 70 0.44 -6.51 -10.99
CA ILE A 70 1.08 -5.48 -10.17
C ILE A 70 0.54 -5.63 -8.75
N ILE A 71 1.42 -5.95 -7.81
CA ILE A 71 1.08 -6.26 -6.43
C ILE A 71 1.77 -5.26 -5.51
N PHE A 72 1.02 -4.64 -4.61
CA PHE A 72 1.54 -3.71 -3.62
C PHE A 72 1.60 -4.36 -2.24
N LEU A 73 2.76 -4.27 -1.60
CA LEU A 73 3.08 -4.89 -0.31
C LEU A 73 3.46 -3.82 0.72
N ARG A 74 3.00 -4.01 1.95
CA ARG A 74 3.36 -3.19 3.13
C ARG A 74 3.17 -1.69 2.87
N CYS A 75 2.03 -1.32 2.28
CA CYS A 75 1.72 0.07 1.97
C CYS A 75 1.58 0.90 3.25
N PRO A 76 2.38 1.96 3.43
CA PRO A 76 2.26 2.87 4.58
C PRO A 76 0.99 3.73 4.50
N ARG A 77 0.55 4.26 5.65
CA ARG A 77 -0.68 5.08 5.78
C ARG A 77 -0.71 6.24 4.79
N ASN A 78 0.41 6.93 4.59
CA ASN A 78 0.51 8.04 3.65
C ASN A 78 0.27 7.61 2.18
N PHE A 79 0.69 6.42 1.78
CA PHE A 79 0.44 5.87 0.45
C PHE A 79 -1.03 5.47 0.28
N VAL A 80 -1.60 4.80 1.28
CA VAL A 80 -3.03 4.46 1.30
C VAL A 80 -3.90 5.71 1.24
N HIS A 81 -3.51 6.76 1.96
CA HIS A 81 -4.19 8.05 1.88
C HIS A 81 -4.19 8.62 0.45
N GLN A 82 -3.08 8.54 -0.28
CA GLN A 82 -3.05 8.96 -1.68
C GLN A 82 -3.92 8.07 -2.59
N LEU A 83 -4.01 6.75 -2.33
CA LEU A 83 -4.94 5.87 -3.07
C LEU A 83 -6.40 6.30 -2.92
N ASN A 84 -6.78 6.82 -1.76
CA ASN A 84 -8.13 7.32 -1.49
C ASN A 84 -8.40 8.71 -2.08
N LEU A 85 -7.37 9.55 -2.23
CA LEU A 85 -7.51 10.95 -2.65
C LEU A 85 -7.28 11.18 -4.15
N VAL A 86 -6.38 10.41 -4.77
CA VAL A 86 -5.90 10.66 -6.12
C VAL A 86 -6.41 9.59 -7.07
N HIS A 87 -7.34 9.97 -7.94
CA HIS A 87 -7.86 9.08 -8.96
C HIS A 87 -6.76 8.63 -9.94
N GLY A 88 -6.72 7.33 -10.22
CA GLY A 88 -5.73 6.74 -11.13
C GLY A 88 -4.29 6.83 -10.63
N PHE A 89 -4.08 7.00 -9.31
CA PHE A 89 -2.74 7.05 -8.72
C PHE A 89 -1.90 5.82 -9.08
N ILE A 90 -2.54 4.65 -9.11
CA ILE A 90 -1.98 3.40 -9.62
C ILE A 90 -2.96 2.78 -10.63
N PRO A 91 -2.51 1.85 -11.49
CA PRO A 91 -3.40 1.16 -12.42
C PRO A 91 -4.50 0.38 -11.68
N GLU A 92 -5.76 0.47 -12.10
CA GLU A 92 -6.89 -0.23 -11.46
C GLU A 92 -6.74 -1.76 -11.45
N ARG A 93 -5.95 -2.30 -12.39
CA ARG A 93 -5.58 -3.73 -12.45
C ARG A 93 -4.62 -4.18 -11.33
N SER A 94 -4.17 -3.26 -10.48
CA SER A 94 -3.25 -3.54 -9.38
C SER A 94 -3.97 -4.21 -8.22
N GLU A 95 -3.24 -5.01 -7.49
CA GLU A 95 -3.68 -5.69 -6.28
C GLU A 95 -3.01 -5.04 -5.06
N ILE A 96 -3.79 -4.59 -4.08
CA ILE A 96 -3.25 -4.20 -2.77
C ILE A 96 -3.27 -5.44 -1.88
N ARG A 97 -2.09 -6.03 -1.67
CA ARG A 97 -1.94 -7.27 -0.90
C ARG A 97 -1.75 -7.02 0.60
N SER A 98 -1.07 -5.94 0.97
CA SER A 98 -0.93 -5.57 2.38
C SER A 98 -0.68 -4.08 2.61
N PHE A 99 -1.18 -3.57 3.73
CA PHE A 99 -1.09 -2.15 4.12
C PHE A 99 -1.18 -1.96 5.64
N TYR A 100 -0.65 -0.86 6.16
CA TYR A 100 -0.63 -0.58 7.60
C TYR A 100 -1.87 0.19 8.05
N VAL A 101 -2.47 -0.26 9.14
CA VAL A 101 -3.68 0.31 9.73
C VAL A 101 -3.38 0.76 11.16
N THR A 102 -3.70 2.01 11.48
CA THR A 102 -3.52 2.57 12.81
C THR A 102 -4.76 2.32 13.67
N PHE A 103 -4.53 1.76 14.85
CA PHE A 103 -5.54 1.58 15.89
C PHE A 103 -5.23 2.47 17.08
N TYR A 104 -6.27 3.01 17.70
CA TYR A 104 -6.21 3.83 18.91
C TYR A 104 -7.02 3.18 20.05
N SER A 105 -6.46 3.14 21.25
CA SER A 105 -7.17 2.71 22.47
C SER A 105 -7.65 3.93 23.23
N GLU A 106 -8.98 4.13 23.31
CA GLU A 106 -9.54 5.20 24.16
C GLU A 106 -9.22 5.00 25.64
N ALA A 107 -9.06 3.75 26.09
CA ALA A 107 -8.81 3.42 27.48
C ALA A 107 -7.41 3.80 27.96
N THR A 108 -6.40 3.69 27.07
CA THR A 108 -4.99 3.88 27.44
C THR A 108 -4.30 5.01 26.68
N GLY A 109 -4.95 5.56 25.65
CA GLY A 109 -4.36 6.52 24.72
C GLY A 109 -3.28 5.92 23.82
N ALA A 110 -3.13 4.59 23.80
CA ALA A 110 -2.12 3.91 23.01
C ALA A 110 -2.49 3.86 21.52
N GLU A 111 -1.49 4.01 20.66
CA GLU A 111 -1.61 3.80 19.21
C GLU A 111 -0.77 2.60 18.78
N VAL A 112 -1.33 1.79 17.89
CA VAL A 112 -0.63 0.64 17.30
C VAL A 112 -0.86 0.61 15.80
N GLU A 113 0.23 0.49 15.04
CA GLU A 113 0.14 0.13 13.62
C GLU A 113 0.14 -1.39 13.47
N LYS A 114 -0.87 -1.90 12.77
CA LYS A 114 -0.98 -3.31 12.40
C LYS A 114 -0.92 -3.45 10.88
N LEU A 115 -0.07 -4.35 10.39
CA LEU A 115 -0.07 -4.73 8.98
C LEU A 115 -1.28 -5.62 8.69
N PHE A 116 -2.15 -5.17 7.80
CA PHE A 116 -3.25 -5.95 7.27
C PHE A 116 -2.77 -6.69 6.03
N VAL A 117 -3.00 -8.00 5.98
CA VAL A 117 -2.64 -8.85 4.84
C VAL A 117 -3.89 -9.52 4.28
N ARG A 118 -4.09 -9.42 2.96
CA ARG A 118 -5.23 -10.07 2.30
C ARG A 118 -5.16 -11.59 2.45
N GLY A 119 -6.30 -12.21 2.73
CA GLY A 119 -6.43 -13.64 3.05
C GLY A 119 -6.12 -13.99 4.51
N ILE A 120 -5.56 -13.04 5.29
CA ILE A 120 -5.26 -13.22 6.72
C ILE A 120 -6.14 -12.30 7.57
N ASP A 121 -6.06 -10.99 7.36
CA ASP A 121 -6.80 -9.98 8.15
C ASP A 121 -8.05 -9.49 7.43
N TYR A 122 -8.06 -9.50 6.09
CA TYR A 122 -9.21 -9.09 5.29
C TYR A 122 -9.30 -9.87 3.98
N ASP A 123 -10.45 -9.80 3.33
CA ASP A 123 -10.63 -10.22 1.95
C ASP A 123 -11.63 -9.32 1.23
N ILE A 124 -11.83 -9.54 -0.06
CA ILE A 124 -12.83 -8.86 -0.88
C ILE A 124 -13.86 -9.90 -1.33
N GLU A 125 -15.03 -9.86 -0.71
CA GLU A 125 -16.14 -10.77 -0.96
C GLU A 125 -17.28 -9.97 -1.60
N HIS A 126 -17.80 -10.42 -2.75
CA HIS A 126 -18.83 -9.70 -3.51
C HIS A 126 -18.48 -8.24 -3.82
N GLY A 127 -17.19 -7.92 -3.95
CA GLY A 127 -16.70 -6.58 -4.23
C GLY A 127 -16.70 -5.63 -3.03
N GLN A 128 -16.88 -6.14 -1.82
CA GLN A 128 -16.78 -5.41 -0.55
C GLN A 128 -15.68 -6.00 0.32
N MET A 129 -15.00 -5.14 1.07
CA MET A 129 -14.02 -5.58 2.05
C MET A 129 -14.72 -6.29 3.23
N VAL A 130 -14.22 -7.47 3.59
CA VAL A 130 -14.65 -8.22 4.78
C VAL A 130 -13.44 -8.45 5.69
N LEU A 131 -13.58 -8.12 6.97
CA LEU A 131 -12.56 -8.39 7.98
C LEU A 131 -12.63 -9.85 8.43
N LYS A 132 -11.48 -10.50 8.56
CA LYS A 132 -11.37 -11.85 9.12
C LYS A 132 -11.34 -11.80 10.65
N PRO A 133 -11.71 -12.90 11.35
CA PRO A 133 -11.59 -12.98 12.80
C PRO A 133 -10.16 -12.67 13.28
N GLY A 134 -10.02 -11.81 14.28
CA GLY A 134 -8.70 -11.40 14.80
C GLY A 134 -8.03 -10.24 14.07
N ALA A 135 -8.68 -9.66 13.05
CA ALA A 135 -8.19 -8.46 12.38
C ALA A 135 -8.09 -7.24 13.32
N LEU A 136 -9.00 -7.13 14.28
CA LEU A 136 -9.06 -6.03 15.25
C LEU A 136 -7.93 -6.11 16.27
N ALA A 137 -7.32 -4.97 16.60
CA ALA A 137 -6.27 -4.87 17.59
C ALA A 137 -6.83 -4.77 19.02
N LYS A 138 -5.98 -5.17 19.97
CA LYS A 138 -6.18 -4.95 21.41
C LYS A 138 -4.94 -4.28 21.97
N ASP A 139 -5.12 -3.46 22.99
CA ASP A 139 -4.00 -2.86 23.71
C ASP A 139 -3.30 -3.85 24.65
N ALA A 140 -2.26 -3.40 25.35
CA ALA A 140 -1.46 -4.21 26.26
C ALA A 140 -2.27 -4.80 27.45
N TYR A 141 -3.46 -4.28 27.74
CA TYR A 141 -4.35 -4.74 28.80
C TYR A 141 -5.53 -5.56 28.25
N GLY A 142 -5.57 -5.78 26.94
CA GLY A 142 -6.61 -6.55 26.27
C GLY A 142 -7.86 -5.74 25.92
N ASN A 143 -7.86 -4.41 26.07
CA ASN A 143 -8.98 -3.57 25.68
C ASN A 143 -9.08 -3.52 24.15
N PRO A 144 -10.29 -3.56 23.57
CA PRO A 144 -10.47 -3.41 22.13
C PRO A 144 -9.99 -2.02 21.70
N MET A 145 -9.24 -1.97 20.60
CA MET A 145 -8.83 -0.72 19.98
C MET A 145 -9.72 -0.40 18.79
N GLU A 146 -9.93 0.89 18.56
CA GLU A 146 -10.68 1.40 17.42
C GLU A 146 -9.75 1.81 16.29
N LEU A 147 -10.29 1.92 15.08
CA LEU A 147 -9.53 2.46 13.96
C LEU A 147 -9.46 3.98 14.14
N ASP A 148 -8.24 4.53 14.10
CA ASP A 148 -7.98 5.96 14.26
C ASP A 148 -8.57 6.78 13.09
N ASP A 149 -8.56 6.20 11.88
CA ASP A 149 -9.22 6.80 10.73
C ASP A 149 -10.73 6.55 10.75
N ILE A 150 -11.53 7.52 10.27
CA ILE A 150 -12.99 7.35 10.07
C ILE A 150 -13.20 6.06 9.26
N LYS A 151 -13.68 4.99 9.92
CA LYS A 151 -13.70 3.60 9.42
C LYS A 151 -14.15 3.45 7.96
N GLY A 152 -15.11 4.27 7.53
CA GLY A 152 -15.66 4.23 6.17
C GLY A 152 -14.83 4.96 5.10
N GLN A 153 -13.84 5.77 5.47
CA GLN A 153 -13.02 6.53 4.52
C GLN A 153 -11.68 5.86 4.23
N TYR A 154 -11.07 5.21 5.22
CA TYR A 154 -9.73 4.66 5.06
C TYR A 154 -9.67 3.52 4.04
N PHE A 155 -10.67 2.63 4.03
CA PHE A 155 -10.67 1.45 3.16
C PHE A 155 -11.27 1.68 1.76
N LYS A 156 -11.66 2.91 1.41
CA LYS A 156 -12.33 3.22 0.13
C LYS A 156 -11.54 2.77 -1.10
N PHE A 157 -10.22 2.81 -1.04
CA PHE A 157 -9.35 2.35 -2.12
C PHE A 157 -9.62 0.89 -2.52
N LEU A 158 -10.07 0.03 -1.61
CA LEU A 158 -10.41 -1.36 -1.90
C LEU A 158 -11.66 -1.51 -2.76
N GLU A 159 -12.50 -0.48 -2.86
CA GLU A 159 -13.61 -0.45 -3.82
C GLU A 159 -13.12 -0.25 -5.26
N VAL A 160 -11.91 0.27 -5.45
CA VAL A 160 -11.28 0.44 -6.77
C VAL A 160 -10.39 -0.76 -7.07
N TYR A 161 -9.51 -1.14 -6.15
CA TYR A 161 -8.49 -2.18 -6.34
C TYR A 161 -8.96 -3.54 -5.82
N LYS A 162 -9.95 -4.12 -6.52
CA LYS A 162 -10.66 -5.36 -6.11
C LYS A 162 -9.94 -6.67 -6.46
N LYS A 163 -8.94 -6.61 -7.34
CA LYS A 163 -8.23 -7.79 -7.84
C LYS A 163 -7.47 -8.48 -6.74
#